data_AF-A0A943Z2X6-F1
#
_entry.id   AF-A0A943Z2X6-F1
#
_cell.length_a   1.000
_cell.length_b   1.000
_cell.length_c   1.000
_cell.angle_alpha   90.00
_cell.angle_beta   90.00
_cell.angle_gamma   90.00
#
_symmetry.space_group_name_H-M   'P 1'
#
loop_
_entity.id
_entity.type
_entity.pdbx_description
1 polymer ?
#
loop_
_entity_poly.entity_id
_entity_poly.type
_entity_poly.pdbx_seq_one_letter_code
_entity_poly.pdbx_strand_id
1 'polypeptide(L)'
;MKNLKNYSFALMLGIGACGFMASCSSEDDVKPEVVTGSQEALNAACQQWRVARAHWEKSEAFLFGAADEYSIDPHTDTWPVDQAALANVLRDQSIMSDIENKVRLLNSGLLGYHGIEYVLFRQGNPRDISQLTDLEYQYVCAVAKDLYQATCVLQTTWEGAKSGTRYNETLNYLKTHNKLQDDGNVSNEGLSYKDFGGLFKNTPSTDYSSNLDATIQIIEGARDIIGEVAGSKIGLPWSGQDDSYIESPYAYNSIVDFYDNIAGCKSALYGAVDATTPNDKSLIYFCLNAGNATLKTQAQTVQSKMDAALSSIKAMKSPFALNYTDASAKKAIDALEELDGSLEALGATLKTYAGNQAVEAQCKVINANYVDNVIVKTYTALCDQAEILYKNIKNIKK
;
A
#
# COMPACT_ATOMS: atom_id res chain seq x y z
N MET A 1 22.00 2.62 7.62
CA MET A 1 21.69 4.06 7.44
C MET A 1 21.62 4.34 5.94
N LYS A 2 20.55 3.89 5.28
CA LYS A 2 20.17 4.38 3.95
C LYS A 2 19.22 5.54 4.19
N ASN A 3 19.40 6.60 3.42
CA ASN A 3 18.74 7.88 3.57
C ASN A 3 17.22 7.73 3.50
N LEU A 4 16.52 8.04 4.59
CA LEU A 4 15.15 8.55 4.52
C LEU A 4 15.22 9.77 3.60
N LYS A 5 14.75 9.62 2.36
CA LYS A 5 14.59 10.75 1.45
C LYS A 5 13.49 11.62 2.05
N ASN A 6 13.88 12.80 2.54
CA ASN A 6 12.96 13.86 2.93
C ASN A 6 12.09 14.21 1.72
N TYR A 7 10.86 13.69 1.68
CA TYR A 7 9.82 14.23 0.83
C TYR A 7 9.51 15.65 1.35
N SER A 8 10.05 16.66 0.66
CA SER A 8 9.66 18.05 0.91
C SER A 8 8.29 18.27 0.30
N PHE A 9 7.24 17.99 1.06
CA PHE A 9 5.88 18.38 0.70
C PHE A 9 5.69 19.87 1.01
N ALA A 10 5.12 20.59 0.04
CA ALA A 10 4.73 21.97 0.20
C ALA A 10 3.65 22.07 1.29
N LEU A 11 3.96 22.82 2.34
CA LEU A 11 3.08 23.12 3.47
C LEU A 11 1.79 23.80 2.99
N MET A 12 0.70 23.04 2.79
CA MET A 12 -0.64 23.62 2.68
C MET A 12 -1.26 23.70 4.08
N LEU A 13 -1.24 24.91 4.64
CA LEU A 13 -1.97 25.27 5.86
C LEU A 13 -3.48 25.08 5.66
N GLY A 14 -4.03 23.98 6.17
CA GLY A 14 -5.47 23.75 6.30
C GLY A 14 -5.98 24.21 7.66
N ILE A 15 -6.42 25.47 7.78
CA ILE A 15 -7.15 25.94 8.97
C ILE A 15 -8.55 25.33 8.95
N GLY A 16 -8.91 24.68 10.06
CA GLY A 16 -10.20 24.03 10.24
C GLY A 16 -11.42 24.95 10.10
N ALA A 17 -12.43 24.41 9.43
CA ALA A 17 -13.84 24.65 9.76
C ALA A 17 -14.66 23.51 9.14
N CYS A 18 -15.34 22.72 9.98
CA CYS A 18 -16.51 21.95 9.58
C CYS A 18 -17.59 22.93 9.11
N GLY A 19 -17.61 23.19 7.81
CA GLY A 19 -18.66 23.90 7.10
C GLY A 19 -18.98 23.10 5.85
N PHE A 20 -20.25 23.03 5.49
CA PHE A 20 -20.74 22.46 4.24
C PHE A 20 -19.83 22.87 3.08
N MET A 21 -18.93 21.99 2.64
CA MET A 21 -18.29 22.14 1.35
C MET A 21 -19.40 21.87 0.34
N ALA A 22 -19.90 22.95 -0.24
CA ALA A 22 -20.57 22.91 -1.51
C ALA A 22 -19.79 21.94 -2.41
N SER A 23 -20.52 21.05 -3.08
CA SER A 23 -20.09 20.42 -4.34
C SER A 23 -19.15 21.39 -5.08
N CYS A 24 -18.02 20.92 -5.60
CA CYS A 24 -17.02 21.69 -6.34
C CYS A 24 -17.61 22.42 -7.55
N SER A 25 -18.46 23.42 -7.33
CA SER A 25 -19.29 24.12 -8.29
C SER A 25 -19.37 25.59 -7.90
N SER A 26 -18.25 26.30 -7.97
CA SER A 26 -18.30 27.74 -8.20
C SER A 26 -18.19 27.96 -9.71
N GLU A 27 -19.34 28.24 -10.31
CA GLU A 27 -19.55 29.14 -11.45
C GLU A 27 -18.47 29.12 -12.54
N ASP A 28 -18.49 28.09 -13.42
CA ASP A 28 -18.45 28.26 -14.89
C ASP A 28 -18.60 26.88 -15.60
N ASP A 29 -19.61 26.81 -16.48
CA ASP A 29 -19.91 25.90 -17.61
C ASP A 29 -20.06 24.37 -17.50
N VAL A 30 -19.89 23.72 -16.35
CA VAL A 30 -20.30 22.30 -16.20
C VAL A 30 -21.26 22.17 -15.03
N LYS A 31 -22.57 22.11 -15.31
CA LYS A 31 -23.53 21.63 -14.31
C LYS A 31 -23.33 20.12 -14.19
N PRO A 32 -22.83 19.61 -13.05
CA PRO A 32 -22.56 18.19 -12.97
C PRO A 32 -23.90 17.45 -12.91
N GLU A 33 -24.20 16.66 -13.94
CA GLU A 33 -25.34 15.76 -13.92
C GLU A 33 -25.11 14.70 -12.83
N VAL A 34 -26.11 14.51 -11.97
CA VAL A 34 -26.07 13.45 -10.95
C VAL A 34 -26.08 12.11 -11.66
N VAL A 35 -25.26 11.19 -11.19
CA VAL A 35 -25.19 9.85 -11.76
C VAL A 35 -26.55 9.15 -11.66
N THR A 36 -26.99 8.56 -12.76
CA THR A 36 -28.13 7.63 -12.72
C THR A 36 -27.63 6.29 -12.22
N GLY A 37 -27.72 6.05 -10.92
CA GLY A 37 -27.23 4.85 -10.26
C GLY A 37 -27.99 4.49 -8.97
N SER A 38 -27.57 3.44 -8.28
CA SER A 38 -28.20 2.99 -7.03
C SER A 38 -27.30 3.16 -5.80
N GLN A 39 -27.92 3.52 -4.67
CA GLN A 39 -27.22 3.59 -3.38
C GLN A 39 -26.68 2.21 -2.96
N GLU A 40 -27.39 1.13 -3.28
CA GLU A 40 -26.97 -0.23 -2.96
C GLU A 40 -25.66 -0.59 -3.69
N ALA A 41 -25.55 -0.27 -4.98
CA ALA A 41 -24.33 -0.50 -5.74
C ALA A 41 -23.16 0.38 -5.26
N LEU A 42 -23.43 1.64 -4.89
CA LEU A 42 -22.41 2.51 -4.28
C LEU A 42 -21.92 1.95 -2.94
N ASN A 43 -22.83 1.46 -2.09
CA ASN A 43 -22.47 0.82 -0.83
C ASN A 43 -21.59 -0.43 -1.07
N ALA A 44 -21.93 -1.25 -2.07
CA ALA A 44 -21.13 -2.42 -2.43
C ALA A 44 -19.73 -2.05 -2.95
N ALA A 45 -19.60 -0.96 -3.72
CA ALA A 45 -18.31 -0.43 -4.15
C ALA A 45 -17.47 0.05 -2.95
N CYS A 46 -18.07 0.78 -2.01
CA CYS A 46 -17.39 1.21 -0.78
C CYS A 46 -16.91 0.04 0.08
N GLN A 47 -17.73 -1.00 0.26
CA GLN A 47 -17.30 -2.20 1.00
C GLN A 47 -16.13 -2.89 0.31
N GLN A 48 -16.19 -3.01 -1.01
CA GLN A 48 -15.12 -3.64 -1.78
C GLN A 48 -13.84 -2.79 -1.80
N TRP A 49 -13.93 -1.46 -1.72
CA TRP A 49 -12.77 -0.59 -1.59
C TRP A 49 -11.98 -0.93 -0.33
N ARG A 50 -12.67 -1.11 0.81
CA ARG A 50 -12.02 -1.50 2.08
C ARG A 50 -11.35 -2.87 1.98
N VAL A 51 -11.97 -3.82 1.28
CA VAL A 51 -11.40 -5.16 1.07
C VAL A 51 -10.15 -5.11 0.20
N ALA A 52 -10.18 -4.39 -0.93
CA ALA A 52 -9.01 -4.23 -1.79
C ALA A 52 -7.88 -3.49 -1.04
N ARG A 53 -8.23 -2.43 -0.32
CA ARG A 53 -7.30 -1.63 0.50
C ARG A 53 -6.58 -2.47 1.54
N ALA A 54 -7.28 -3.33 2.27
CA ALA A 54 -6.68 -4.23 3.25
C ALA A 54 -5.58 -5.13 2.65
N HIS A 55 -5.76 -5.60 1.41
CA HIS A 55 -4.74 -6.40 0.72
C HIS A 55 -3.54 -5.57 0.24
N TRP A 56 -3.76 -4.30 -0.09
CA TRP A 56 -2.69 -3.36 -0.42
C TRP A 56 -1.83 -3.06 0.80
N GLU A 57 -2.45 -2.68 1.91
CA GLU A 57 -1.78 -2.35 3.18
C GLU A 57 -0.96 -3.53 3.71
N LYS A 58 -1.50 -4.76 3.61
CA LYS A 58 -0.78 -6.01 3.95
C LYS A 58 0.43 -6.30 3.04
N SER A 59 0.55 -5.62 1.91
CA SER A 59 1.67 -5.77 0.98
C SER A 59 2.80 -4.77 1.19
N GLU A 60 2.59 -3.75 2.03
CA GLU A 60 3.56 -2.66 2.21
C GLU A 60 4.88 -3.09 2.89
N ALA A 61 4.88 -4.26 3.54
CA ALA A 61 6.11 -4.89 4.05
C ALA A 61 7.09 -5.32 2.93
N PHE A 62 6.69 -5.24 1.66
CA PHE A 62 7.51 -5.61 0.51
C PHE A 62 7.27 -4.74 -0.73
N LEU A 63 7.27 -3.41 -0.55
CA LEU A 63 7.24 -2.44 -1.65
C LEU A 63 8.55 -2.38 -2.46
N PHE A 64 9.61 -3.07 -2.04
CA PHE A 64 10.79 -3.28 -2.89
C PHE A 64 10.45 -4.09 -4.15
N GLY A 65 11.30 -3.97 -5.17
CA GLY A 65 11.09 -4.67 -6.44
C GLY A 65 10.02 -3.97 -7.28
N ALA A 66 8.95 -4.68 -7.65
CA ALA A 66 7.98 -4.18 -8.63
C ALA A 66 7.25 -2.89 -8.21
N ALA A 67 6.94 -2.71 -6.91
CA ALA A 67 6.19 -1.52 -6.48
C ALA A 67 7.02 -0.24 -6.60
N ASP A 68 8.29 -0.29 -6.18
CA ASP A 68 9.28 0.78 -6.34
C ASP A 68 9.73 0.96 -7.81
N GLU A 69 10.23 -0.10 -8.45
CA GLU A 69 10.83 -0.03 -9.80
C GLU A 69 9.84 0.48 -10.87
N TYR A 70 8.55 0.19 -10.72
CA TYR A 70 7.51 0.65 -11.64
C TYR A 70 6.70 1.84 -11.12
N SER A 71 7.11 2.44 -9.99
CA SER A 71 6.40 3.53 -9.33
C SER A 71 4.93 3.21 -9.03
N ILE A 72 4.59 1.94 -8.82
CA ILE A 72 3.20 1.51 -8.56
C ILE A 72 2.76 2.00 -7.19
N ASP A 73 3.65 2.02 -6.20
CA ASP A 73 3.36 2.57 -4.87
C ASP A 73 2.86 4.02 -4.95
N PRO A 74 3.67 5.00 -5.39
CA PRO A 74 3.17 6.37 -5.53
C PRO A 74 2.01 6.48 -6.52
N HIS A 75 1.96 5.71 -7.60
CA HIS A 75 0.87 5.76 -8.59
C HIS A 75 -0.49 5.30 -8.04
N THR A 76 -0.49 4.34 -7.12
CA THR A 76 -1.72 3.73 -6.60
C THR A 76 -2.06 4.16 -5.19
N ASP A 77 -1.13 4.82 -4.50
CA ASP A 77 -1.32 5.18 -3.11
C ASP A 77 -0.69 6.50 -2.65
N THR A 78 -0.61 7.51 -3.53
CA THR A 78 -0.23 8.84 -3.08
C THR A 78 -1.30 9.45 -2.16
N TRP A 79 -0.86 9.87 -0.97
CA TRP A 79 -1.57 10.78 -0.07
C TRP A 79 -0.75 12.06 0.15
N PRO A 80 -1.35 13.26 0.18
CA PRO A 80 -2.77 13.58 0.07
C PRO A 80 -3.31 13.68 -1.36
N VAL A 81 -4.64 13.58 -1.50
CA VAL A 81 -5.33 13.87 -2.78
C VAL A 81 -5.29 15.37 -3.06
N ASP A 82 -4.82 15.76 -4.24
CA ASP A 82 -4.89 17.15 -4.72
C ASP A 82 -6.32 17.47 -5.19
N GLN A 83 -7.15 17.92 -4.26
CA GLN A 83 -8.56 18.22 -4.52
C GLN A 83 -8.75 19.33 -5.56
N ALA A 84 -7.81 20.30 -5.62
CA ALA A 84 -7.90 21.40 -6.58
C ALA A 84 -7.59 20.92 -7.99
N ALA A 85 -6.52 20.13 -8.16
CA ALA A 85 -6.18 19.54 -9.44
C ALA A 85 -7.21 18.50 -9.89
N LEU A 86 -7.80 17.72 -8.98
CA LEU A 86 -8.91 16.81 -9.31
C LEU A 86 -10.11 17.59 -9.86
N ALA A 87 -10.48 18.70 -9.22
CA ALA A 87 -11.57 19.55 -9.72
C ALA A 87 -11.28 20.13 -11.11
N ASN A 88 -10.01 20.40 -11.44
CA ASN A 88 -9.60 20.82 -12.78
C ASN A 88 -9.72 19.68 -13.80
N VAL A 89 -9.27 18.47 -13.45
CA VAL A 89 -9.42 17.27 -14.30
C VAL A 89 -10.88 17.02 -14.64
N LEU A 90 -11.78 17.07 -13.65
CA LEU A 90 -13.21 16.83 -13.87
C LEU A 90 -13.87 17.85 -14.82
N ARG A 91 -13.31 19.05 -14.96
CA ARG A 91 -13.81 20.10 -15.87
C ARG A 91 -13.10 20.13 -17.23
N ASP A 92 -11.95 19.47 -17.35
CA ASP A 92 -11.20 19.42 -18.60
C ASP A 92 -11.83 18.41 -19.57
N GLN A 93 -12.60 18.91 -20.53
CA GLN A 93 -13.26 18.07 -21.54
C GLN A 93 -12.25 17.32 -22.44
N SER A 94 -11.04 17.87 -22.63
CA SER A 94 -10.01 17.18 -23.38
C SER A 94 -9.56 15.92 -22.63
N ILE A 95 -9.49 15.97 -21.29
CA ILE A 95 -9.17 14.80 -20.46
C ILE A 95 -10.37 13.88 -20.32
N MET A 96 -11.52 14.42 -19.88
CA MET A 96 -12.69 13.61 -19.51
C MET A 96 -13.33 12.86 -20.68
N SER A 97 -13.25 13.37 -21.91
CA SER A 97 -13.75 12.66 -23.10
C SER A 97 -13.01 11.37 -23.43
N ASP A 98 -11.80 11.18 -22.88
CA ASP A 98 -10.94 10.00 -23.08
C ASP A 98 -10.24 9.57 -21.78
N ILE A 99 -10.93 9.74 -20.63
CA ILE A 99 -10.32 9.53 -19.31
C ILE A 99 -9.78 8.10 -19.13
N GLU A 100 -10.41 7.09 -19.75
CA GLU A 100 -9.91 5.71 -19.69
C GLU A 100 -8.49 5.54 -20.26
N ASN A 101 -8.07 6.37 -21.21
CA ASN A 101 -6.71 6.35 -21.77
C ASN A 101 -5.80 7.42 -21.18
N LYS A 102 -6.36 8.48 -20.59
CA LYS A 102 -5.62 9.63 -20.06
C LYS A 102 -5.35 9.55 -18.56
N VAL A 103 -6.04 8.67 -17.82
CA VAL A 103 -5.84 8.46 -16.38
C VAL A 103 -4.37 8.20 -16.04
N ARG A 104 -3.67 7.40 -16.85
CA ARG A 104 -2.23 7.10 -16.72
C ARG A 104 -1.28 8.30 -16.85
N LEU A 105 -1.78 9.45 -17.30
CA LEU A 105 -1.01 10.68 -17.48
C LEU A 105 -1.23 11.68 -16.34
N LEU A 106 -2.15 11.37 -15.42
CA LEU A 106 -2.44 12.23 -14.29
C LEU A 106 -1.30 12.17 -13.26
N ASN A 107 -1.14 13.25 -12.51
CA ASN A 107 -0.26 13.28 -11.35
C ASN A 107 -0.74 12.25 -10.31
N SER A 108 0.20 11.64 -9.60
CA SER A 108 -0.08 10.57 -8.64
C SER A 108 -1.06 10.95 -7.51
N GLY A 109 -1.10 12.22 -7.11
CA GLY A 109 -2.06 12.75 -6.14
C GLY A 109 -3.53 12.78 -6.63
N LEU A 110 -3.79 12.32 -7.86
CA LEU A 110 -5.10 12.25 -8.49
C LEU A 110 -5.54 10.82 -8.83
N LEU A 111 -4.89 9.82 -8.26
CA LEU A 111 -5.06 8.43 -8.66
C LEU A 111 -5.24 7.51 -7.45
N GLY A 112 -5.27 6.21 -7.73
CA GLY A 112 -5.15 5.21 -6.69
C GLY A 112 -6.32 5.10 -5.72
N TYR A 113 -6.03 4.49 -4.58
CA TYR A 113 -7.00 4.23 -3.53
C TYR A 113 -7.64 5.50 -2.99
N HIS A 114 -6.85 6.54 -2.71
CA HIS A 114 -7.36 7.79 -2.14
C HIS A 114 -8.15 8.63 -3.13
N GLY A 115 -7.80 8.61 -4.42
CA GLY A 115 -8.62 9.22 -5.46
C GLY A 115 -10.01 8.59 -5.54
N ILE A 116 -10.11 7.27 -5.41
CA ILE A 116 -11.39 6.54 -5.32
C ILE A 116 -12.09 6.85 -3.99
N GLU A 117 -11.36 6.81 -2.88
CA GLU A 117 -11.88 7.06 -1.54
C GLU A 117 -12.55 8.44 -1.42
N TYR A 118 -11.86 9.48 -1.90
CA TYR A 118 -12.33 10.86 -1.89
C TYR A 118 -13.66 11.03 -2.61
N VAL A 119 -13.90 10.28 -3.69
CA VAL A 119 -15.17 10.37 -4.43
C VAL A 119 -16.28 9.59 -3.73
N LEU A 120 -15.97 8.40 -3.20
CA LEU A 120 -16.97 7.44 -2.72
C LEU A 120 -17.41 7.64 -1.26
N PHE A 121 -16.59 8.25 -0.39
CA PHE A 121 -16.85 8.30 1.05
C PHE A 121 -17.02 9.71 1.61
N ARG A 122 -17.85 9.86 2.65
CA ARG A 122 -17.89 11.05 3.51
C ARG A 122 -18.02 10.60 4.97
N GLN A 123 -17.12 11.08 5.83
CA GLN A 123 -17.18 10.86 7.28
C GLN A 123 -17.35 9.38 7.66
N GLY A 124 -16.58 8.49 7.02
CA GLY A 124 -16.60 7.05 7.28
C GLY A 124 -17.71 6.26 6.57
N ASN A 125 -18.68 6.95 5.96
CA ASN A 125 -19.83 6.33 5.31
C ASN A 125 -19.75 6.45 3.78
N PRO A 126 -20.36 5.52 3.02
CA PRO A 126 -20.65 5.76 1.61
C PRO A 126 -21.34 7.11 1.42
N ARG A 127 -20.94 7.86 0.39
CA ARG A 127 -21.61 9.09 -0.01
C ARG A 127 -23.07 8.79 -0.40
N ASP A 128 -23.93 9.82 -0.33
CA ASP A 128 -25.27 9.73 -0.91
C ASP A 128 -25.17 9.72 -2.45
N ILE A 129 -25.82 8.77 -3.10
CA ILE A 129 -25.81 8.62 -4.56
C ILE A 129 -26.30 9.89 -5.27
N SER A 130 -27.21 10.65 -4.65
CA SER A 130 -27.70 11.94 -5.19
C SER A 130 -26.63 13.03 -5.27
N GLN A 131 -25.50 12.81 -4.60
CA GLN A 131 -24.37 13.73 -4.62
C GLN A 131 -23.26 13.28 -5.58
N LEU A 132 -23.26 12.04 -6.06
CA LEU A 132 -22.26 11.53 -6.99
C LEU A 132 -22.58 12.01 -8.41
N THR A 133 -21.61 12.61 -9.07
CA THR A 133 -21.78 13.17 -10.42
C THR A 133 -21.33 12.18 -11.50
N ASP A 134 -21.84 12.35 -12.71
CA ASP A 134 -21.48 11.50 -13.86
C ASP A 134 -20.00 11.60 -14.23
N LEU A 135 -19.37 12.75 -13.98
CA LEU A 135 -17.94 12.98 -14.23
C LEU A 135 -17.08 12.30 -13.15
N GLU A 136 -17.45 12.44 -11.88
CA GLU A 136 -16.79 11.72 -10.78
C GLU A 136 -16.90 10.21 -10.98
N TYR A 137 -18.06 9.69 -11.40
CA TYR A 137 -18.25 8.27 -11.72
C TYR A 137 -17.31 7.80 -12.85
N GLN A 138 -17.22 8.55 -13.95
CA GLN A 138 -16.34 8.21 -15.07
C GLN A 138 -14.88 8.19 -14.63
N TYR A 139 -14.46 9.18 -13.85
CA TYR A 139 -13.13 9.26 -13.27
C TYR A 139 -12.83 8.04 -12.37
N VAL A 140 -13.68 7.70 -11.39
CA VAL A 140 -13.39 6.54 -10.52
C VAL A 140 -13.44 5.21 -11.25
N CYS A 141 -14.22 5.09 -12.33
CA CYS A 141 -14.17 3.91 -13.20
C CYS A 141 -12.79 3.76 -13.86
N ALA A 142 -12.23 4.86 -14.38
CA ALA A 142 -10.92 4.87 -14.99
C ALA A 142 -9.81 4.57 -13.97
N VAL A 143 -9.83 5.26 -12.81
CA VAL A 143 -8.84 5.04 -11.74
C VAL A 143 -8.89 3.62 -11.19
N ALA A 144 -10.08 3.03 -11.00
CA ALA A 144 -10.19 1.66 -10.50
C ALA A 144 -9.71 0.61 -11.52
N LYS A 145 -9.92 0.84 -12.82
CA LYS A 145 -9.37 -0.02 -13.88
C LYS A 145 -7.84 0.04 -13.90
N ASP A 146 -7.31 1.25 -13.83
CA ASP A 146 -5.88 1.53 -13.82
C ASP A 146 -5.19 0.90 -12.59
N LEU A 147 -5.77 1.08 -11.40
CA LEU A 147 -5.38 0.40 -10.16
C LEU A 147 -5.36 -1.13 -10.33
N TYR A 148 -6.43 -1.73 -10.87
CA TYR A 148 -6.47 -3.17 -11.15
C TYR A 148 -5.32 -3.60 -12.08
N GLN A 149 -5.03 -2.84 -13.13
CA GLN A 149 -3.92 -3.15 -14.04
C GLN A 149 -2.56 -3.07 -13.35
N ALA A 150 -2.34 -2.06 -12.49
CA ALA A 150 -1.14 -1.97 -11.67
C ALA A 150 -0.95 -3.20 -10.75
N THR A 151 -2.04 -3.70 -10.14
CA THR A 151 -1.96 -4.93 -9.31
C THR A 151 -1.66 -6.20 -10.12
N CYS A 152 -2.03 -6.25 -11.40
CA CYS A 152 -1.61 -7.33 -12.30
C CYS A 152 -0.08 -7.33 -12.48
N VAL A 153 0.52 -6.15 -12.62
CA VAL A 153 1.98 -5.99 -12.75
C VAL A 153 2.67 -6.56 -11.51
N LEU A 154 2.24 -6.15 -10.31
CA LEU A 154 2.80 -6.65 -9.04
C LEU A 154 2.73 -8.18 -8.98
N GLN A 155 1.55 -8.75 -9.21
CA GLN A 155 1.34 -10.19 -9.11
C GLN A 155 2.19 -10.97 -10.11
N THR A 156 2.13 -10.59 -11.39
CA THR A 156 2.76 -11.37 -12.47
C THR A 156 4.29 -11.28 -12.44
N THR A 157 4.84 -10.12 -12.09
CA THR A 157 6.30 -9.91 -12.06
C THR A 157 6.96 -10.56 -10.85
N TRP A 158 6.22 -10.74 -9.75
CA TRP A 158 6.63 -11.57 -8.62
C TRP A 158 6.36 -13.07 -8.81
N GLU A 159 5.31 -13.45 -9.54
CA GLU A 159 5.06 -14.86 -9.89
C GLU A 159 6.06 -15.38 -10.94
N GLY A 160 6.57 -14.48 -11.79
CA GLY A 160 7.39 -14.85 -12.96
C GLY A 160 6.55 -15.30 -14.15
N ALA A 161 5.27 -14.91 -14.22
CA ALA A 161 4.34 -15.32 -15.25
C ALA A 161 4.81 -14.91 -16.66
N LYS A 162 4.57 -15.78 -17.66
CA LYS A 162 4.93 -15.55 -19.08
C LYS A 162 3.74 -15.62 -20.03
N SER A 163 2.53 -15.84 -19.51
CA SER A 163 1.30 -15.95 -20.29
C SER A 163 0.07 -15.81 -19.38
N GLY A 164 -1.11 -15.66 -19.98
CA GLY A 164 -2.38 -15.54 -19.26
C GLY A 164 -2.94 -14.12 -19.24
N THR A 165 -4.18 -13.97 -18.77
CA THR A 165 -4.91 -12.69 -18.83
C THR A 165 -4.19 -11.59 -18.05
N ARG A 166 -3.79 -11.84 -16.79
CA ARG A 166 -3.05 -10.86 -15.97
C ARG A 166 -1.70 -10.49 -16.60
N TYR A 167 -1.00 -11.45 -17.20
CA TYR A 167 0.24 -11.18 -17.92
C TYR A 167 0.02 -10.25 -19.14
N ASN A 168 -1.08 -10.43 -19.87
CA ASN A 168 -1.43 -9.53 -20.97
C ASN A 168 -1.78 -8.11 -20.47
N GLU A 169 -2.50 -7.99 -19.35
CA GLU A 169 -2.75 -6.70 -18.70
C GLU A 169 -1.44 -6.04 -18.27
N THR A 170 -0.50 -6.80 -17.69
CA THR A 170 0.85 -6.32 -17.34
C THR A 170 1.61 -5.80 -18.56
N LEU A 171 1.63 -6.54 -19.67
CA LEU A 171 2.31 -6.07 -20.89
C LEU A 171 1.67 -4.81 -21.44
N ASN A 172 0.33 -4.68 -21.35
CA ASN A 172 -0.35 -3.46 -21.74
C ASN A 172 0.03 -2.30 -20.82
N TYR A 173 -0.03 -2.49 -19.49
CA TYR A 173 0.34 -1.49 -18.51
C TYR A 173 1.77 -0.99 -18.73
N LEU A 174 2.75 -1.89 -18.79
CA LEU A 174 4.16 -1.55 -18.98
C LEU A 174 4.45 -0.84 -20.32
N LYS A 175 3.63 -1.11 -21.35
CA LYS A 175 3.74 -0.45 -22.65
C LYS A 175 3.16 0.97 -22.64
N THR A 176 2.12 1.22 -21.84
CA THR A 176 1.39 2.49 -21.88
C THR A 176 1.76 3.45 -20.76
N HIS A 177 2.37 2.96 -19.67
CA HIS A 177 2.78 3.74 -18.51
C HIS A 177 4.27 4.02 -18.53
N ASN A 178 4.65 5.05 -17.79
CA ASN A 178 6.01 5.49 -17.55
C ASN A 178 6.24 5.60 -16.04
N LYS A 179 7.51 5.65 -15.61
CA LYS A 179 7.84 5.91 -14.20
C LYS A 179 7.35 7.29 -13.77
N LEU A 180 7.20 7.49 -12.47
CA LEU A 180 6.91 8.79 -11.88
C LEU A 180 8.20 9.51 -11.47
N GLN A 181 8.16 10.84 -11.52
CA GLN A 181 9.15 11.71 -10.91
C GLN A 181 8.84 11.89 -9.41
N ASP A 182 9.81 12.42 -8.66
CA ASP A 182 9.67 12.66 -7.21
C ASP A 182 8.51 13.63 -6.86
N ASP A 183 8.03 14.44 -7.81
CA ASP A 183 6.89 15.35 -7.66
C ASP A 183 5.54 14.71 -8.04
N GLY A 184 5.52 13.40 -8.31
CA GLY A 184 4.33 12.65 -8.71
C GLY A 184 3.95 12.80 -10.19
N ASN A 185 4.70 13.58 -10.98
CA ASN A 185 4.43 13.73 -12.41
C ASN A 185 4.97 12.55 -13.21
N VAL A 186 4.26 12.17 -14.27
CA VAL A 186 4.70 11.12 -15.19
C VAL A 186 5.98 11.55 -15.92
N SER A 187 6.99 10.67 -15.91
CA SER A 187 8.27 10.87 -16.59
C SER A 187 8.24 10.35 -18.03
N ASN A 188 9.37 10.48 -18.74
CA ASN A 188 9.57 9.86 -20.05
C ASN A 188 10.24 8.48 -19.98
N GLU A 189 10.53 7.96 -18.78
CA GLU A 189 11.19 6.66 -18.59
C GLU A 189 10.17 5.53 -18.77
N GLY A 190 10.37 4.68 -19.77
CA GLY A 190 9.48 3.55 -20.06
C GLY A 190 9.71 2.37 -19.11
N LEU A 191 8.73 1.47 -19.05
CA LEU A 191 8.77 0.29 -18.20
C LEU A 191 9.07 -0.98 -19.01
N SER A 192 9.71 -1.97 -18.38
CA SER A 192 9.95 -3.27 -19.00
C SER A 192 9.79 -4.40 -17.99
N TYR A 193 9.31 -5.55 -18.47
CA TYR A 193 9.03 -6.70 -17.62
C TYR A 193 10.31 -7.23 -16.96
N LYS A 194 10.26 -7.42 -15.64
CA LYS A 194 11.31 -8.04 -14.82
C LYS A 194 10.72 -9.13 -13.94
N ASP A 195 11.44 -10.24 -13.78
CA ASP A 195 11.02 -11.38 -12.96
C ASP A 195 11.59 -11.26 -11.54
N PHE A 196 10.97 -10.43 -10.69
CA PHE A 196 11.46 -10.16 -9.34
C PHE A 196 11.44 -11.41 -8.46
N GLY A 197 10.42 -12.26 -8.58
CA GLY A 197 10.36 -13.52 -7.83
C GLY A 197 11.48 -14.48 -8.21
N GLY A 198 11.79 -14.58 -9.51
CA GLY A 198 12.94 -15.34 -9.99
C GLY A 198 14.27 -14.81 -9.44
N LEU A 199 14.47 -13.49 -9.44
CA LEU A 199 15.69 -12.84 -8.93
C LEU A 199 15.86 -12.98 -7.41
N PHE A 200 14.75 -12.95 -6.66
CA PHE A 200 14.75 -13.12 -5.20
C PHE A 200 15.02 -14.57 -4.79
N LYS A 201 14.48 -15.55 -5.54
CA LYS A 201 14.67 -16.99 -5.27
C LYS A 201 16.03 -17.53 -5.72
N ASN A 202 16.64 -16.93 -6.74
CA ASN A 202 17.85 -17.44 -7.38
C ASN A 202 18.99 -16.43 -7.27
N THR A 203 19.67 -16.42 -6.13
CA THR A 203 20.84 -15.56 -5.87
C THR A 203 22.17 -16.31 -6.12
N PRO A 204 23.27 -15.63 -6.51
CA PRO A 204 23.34 -14.20 -6.79
C PRO A 204 22.52 -13.81 -8.02
N SER A 205 21.87 -12.66 -7.94
CA SER A 205 21.08 -12.07 -9.02
C SER A 205 21.53 -10.62 -9.25
N THR A 206 20.86 -9.89 -10.14
CA THR A 206 21.17 -8.46 -10.32
C THR A 206 20.85 -7.62 -9.08
N ASP A 207 19.93 -8.09 -8.25
CA ASP A 207 19.37 -7.33 -7.13
C ASP A 207 19.89 -7.80 -5.78
N TYR A 208 20.32 -9.07 -5.68
CA TYR A 208 20.75 -9.70 -4.43
C TYR A 208 22.06 -10.48 -4.59
N SER A 209 23.01 -10.20 -3.72
CA SER A 209 24.36 -10.78 -3.76
C SER A 209 24.44 -12.21 -3.20
N SER A 210 23.52 -12.59 -2.30
CA SER A 210 23.42 -13.95 -1.72
C SER A 210 22.00 -14.26 -1.22
N ASN A 211 21.75 -15.49 -0.75
CA ASN A 211 20.42 -15.82 -0.23
C ASN A 211 20.19 -15.11 1.08
N LEU A 212 21.23 -14.97 1.92
CA LEU A 212 21.14 -14.18 3.15
C LEU A 212 20.82 -12.72 2.85
N ASP A 213 21.43 -12.13 1.83
CA ASP A 213 21.15 -10.75 1.39
C ASP A 213 19.66 -10.57 1.04
N ALA A 214 19.11 -11.46 0.22
CA ALA A 214 17.67 -11.48 -0.08
C ALA A 214 16.81 -11.72 1.18
N THR A 215 17.21 -12.62 2.09
CA THR A 215 16.47 -12.84 3.36
C THR A 215 16.48 -11.60 4.25
N ILE A 216 17.59 -10.84 4.28
CA ILE A 216 17.69 -9.57 5.03
C ILE A 216 16.71 -8.53 4.48
N GLN A 217 16.47 -8.50 3.16
CA GLN A 217 15.49 -7.60 2.55
C GLN A 217 14.07 -7.80 3.12
N ILE A 218 13.71 -9.00 3.60
CA ILE A 218 12.43 -9.26 4.28
C ILE A 218 12.34 -8.46 5.59
N ILE A 219 13.44 -8.40 6.35
CA ILE A 219 13.51 -7.60 7.58
C ILE A 219 13.49 -6.11 7.22
N GLU A 220 14.28 -5.70 6.23
CA GLU A 220 14.37 -4.29 5.85
C GLU A 220 13.02 -3.75 5.36
N GLY A 221 12.31 -4.47 4.49
CA GLY A 221 10.97 -4.06 4.05
C GLY A 221 9.94 -4.00 5.18
N ALA A 222 9.97 -4.95 6.12
CA ALA A 222 9.10 -4.89 7.30
C ALA A 222 9.42 -3.67 8.19
N ARG A 223 10.71 -3.37 8.38
CA ARG A 223 11.16 -2.22 9.18
C ARG A 223 10.78 -0.90 8.53
N ASP A 224 10.90 -0.78 7.21
CA ASP A 224 10.56 0.44 6.48
C ASP A 224 9.11 0.84 6.75
N ILE A 225 8.15 -0.08 6.57
CA ILE A 225 6.74 0.21 6.84
C ILE A 225 6.43 0.37 8.34
N ILE A 226 7.08 -0.36 9.24
CA ILE A 226 6.91 -0.16 10.69
C ILE A 226 7.33 1.26 11.09
N GLY A 227 8.48 1.71 10.57
CA GLY A 227 9.00 3.05 10.81
C GLY A 227 8.12 4.13 10.20
N GLU A 228 7.58 3.90 9.01
CA GLU A 228 6.65 4.82 8.36
C GLU A 228 5.32 4.94 9.10
N VAL A 229 4.72 3.82 9.54
CA VAL A 229 3.49 3.85 10.34
C VAL A 229 3.72 4.61 11.65
N ALA A 230 4.84 4.34 12.34
CA ALA A 230 5.16 4.98 13.60
C ALA A 230 5.46 6.48 13.45
N GLY A 231 6.39 6.81 12.56
CA GLY A 231 6.94 8.16 12.41
C GLY A 231 6.08 9.08 11.57
N SER A 232 5.56 8.58 10.45
CA SER A 232 4.83 9.36 9.46
C SER A 232 3.32 9.24 9.67
N LYS A 233 2.73 8.05 9.42
CA LYS A 233 1.27 7.88 9.35
C LYS A 233 0.56 8.18 10.68
N ILE A 234 1.16 7.81 11.82
CA ILE A 234 0.64 8.13 13.17
C ILE A 234 1.39 9.33 13.78
N GLY A 235 2.72 9.34 13.67
CA GLY A 235 3.58 10.27 14.38
C GLY A 235 3.42 11.73 13.97
N LEU A 236 3.33 12.03 12.66
CA LEU A 236 3.18 13.40 12.17
C LEU A 236 1.86 14.04 12.63
N PRO A 237 0.69 13.37 12.51
CA PRO A 237 -0.55 13.91 13.06
C PRO A 237 -0.53 14.01 14.59
N TRP A 238 -0.10 12.96 15.29
CA TRP A 238 -0.12 12.91 16.76
C TRP A 238 0.73 14.01 17.41
N SER A 239 1.90 14.27 16.84
CA SER A 239 2.82 15.32 17.33
C SER A 239 2.35 16.75 16.99
N GLY A 240 1.39 16.90 16.07
CA GLY A 240 0.97 18.19 15.53
C GLY A 240 1.96 18.78 14.52
N GLN A 241 2.91 17.99 14.01
CA GLN A 241 3.85 18.42 12.99
C GLN A 241 3.17 18.57 11.62
N ASP A 242 2.31 17.61 11.27
CA ASP A 242 1.51 17.64 10.05
C ASP A 242 0.27 16.73 10.20
N ASP A 243 -0.89 17.32 10.45
CA ASP A 243 -2.17 16.59 10.52
C ASP A 243 -2.84 16.39 9.15
N SER A 244 -2.30 16.97 8.08
CA SER A 244 -2.74 16.67 6.71
C SER A 244 -2.31 15.28 6.26
N TYR A 245 -1.33 14.67 6.95
CA TYR A 245 -0.83 13.32 6.71
C TYR A 245 -1.76 12.20 7.24
N ILE A 246 -2.95 12.54 7.74
CA ILE A 246 -3.95 11.53 8.13
C ILE A 246 -4.49 10.83 6.88
N GLU A 247 -3.90 9.67 6.58
CA GLU A 247 -4.27 8.80 5.47
C GLU A 247 -5.63 8.10 5.71
N SER A 248 -6.35 7.83 4.62
CA SER A 248 -7.73 7.31 4.63
C SER A 248 -8.75 8.07 5.51
N PRO A 249 -8.80 9.42 5.48
CA PRO A 249 -9.65 10.20 6.38
C PRO A 249 -11.11 10.24 5.93
N TYR A 250 -11.41 9.96 4.66
CA TYR A 250 -12.78 10.06 4.14
C TYR A 250 -13.59 8.81 4.50
N ALA A 251 -12.95 7.64 4.45
CA ALA A 251 -13.48 6.35 4.84
C ALA A 251 -13.26 6.03 6.33
N TYR A 252 -12.54 6.88 7.08
CA TYR A 252 -12.14 6.60 8.47
C TYR A 252 -11.46 5.22 8.59
N ASN A 253 -10.54 4.91 7.67
CA ASN A 253 -9.92 3.58 7.57
C ASN A 253 -8.53 3.50 8.23
N SER A 254 -7.93 4.62 8.65
CA SER A 254 -6.51 4.69 9.04
C SER A 254 -6.07 3.63 10.06
N ILE A 255 -6.86 3.36 11.12
CA ILE A 255 -6.49 2.33 12.12
C ILE A 255 -6.46 0.91 11.51
N VAL A 256 -7.34 0.64 10.54
CA VAL A 256 -7.35 -0.63 9.80
C VAL A 256 -6.11 -0.71 8.92
N ASP A 257 -5.78 0.36 8.20
CA ASP A 257 -4.58 0.47 7.36
C ASP A 257 -3.31 0.17 8.19
N PHE A 258 -3.12 0.90 9.30
CA PHE A 258 -1.98 0.69 10.21
C PHE A 258 -1.92 -0.75 10.73
N TYR A 259 -3.06 -1.36 11.04
CA TYR A 259 -3.09 -2.74 11.52
C TYR A 259 -2.68 -3.72 10.41
N ASP A 260 -3.21 -3.51 9.21
CA ASP A 260 -2.97 -4.36 8.04
C ASP A 260 -1.51 -4.27 7.56
N ASN A 261 -0.87 -3.10 7.65
CA ASN A 261 0.58 -2.97 7.44
C ASN A 261 1.38 -3.94 8.33
N ILE A 262 1.09 -3.92 9.64
CA ILE A 262 1.83 -4.74 10.61
C ILE A 262 1.43 -6.22 10.50
N ALA A 263 0.19 -6.52 10.12
CA ALA A 263 -0.22 -7.89 9.79
C ALA A 263 0.50 -8.43 8.54
N GLY A 264 0.79 -7.55 7.57
CA GLY A 264 1.67 -7.80 6.43
C GLY A 264 3.08 -8.17 6.86
N CYS A 265 3.69 -7.37 7.74
CA CYS A 265 5.00 -7.68 8.34
C CYS A 265 5.01 -9.05 9.04
N LYS A 266 3.95 -9.37 9.79
CA LYS A 266 3.81 -10.68 10.45
C LYS A 266 3.77 -11.80 9.43
N SER A 267 2.97 -11.66 8.36
CA SER A 267 2.90 -12.64 7.27
C SER A 267 4.27 -12.85 6.60
N ALA A 268 4.99 -11.77 6.33
CA ALA A 268 6.33 -11.80 5.75
C ALA A 268 7.34 -12.57 6.61
N LEU A 269 7.38 -12.27 7.91
CA LEU A 269 8.31 -12.87 8.86
C LEU A 269 7.94 -14.33 9.20
N TYR A 270 6.65 -14.69 9.14
CA TYR A 270 6.13 -16.01 9.52
C TYR A 270 5.92 -16.94 8.32
N GLY A 271 6.12 -16.42 7.11
CA GLY A 271 6.24 -17.21 5.87
C GLY A 271 4.92 -17.67 5.26
N ALA A 272 3.78 -17.10 5.66
CA ALA A 272 2.49 -17.32 5.00
C ALA A 272 1.53 -16.15 5.26
N VAL A 273 0.63 -15.89 4.30
CA VAL A 273 -0.46 -14.91 4.44
C VAL A 273 -1.30 -15.21 5.69
N ASP A 274 -1.56 -14.17 6.48
CA ASP A 274 -2.35 -14.20 7.72
C ASP A 274 -1.84 -15.22 8.77
N ALA A 275 -0.55 -15.57 8.74
CA ALA A 275 0.03 -16.53 9.66
C ALA A 275 0.03 -16.02 11.12
N THR A 276 -0.55 -16.81 12.03
CA THR A 276 -0.53 -16.54 13.47
C THR A 276 0.68 -17.15 14.17
N THR A 277 1.33 -18.14 13.56
CA THR A 277 2.56 -18.79 14.04
C THR A 277 3.56 -18.96 12.90
N PRO A 278 4.88 -18.90 13.17
CA PRO A 278 5.90 -19.13 12.15
C PRO A 278 5.81 -20.54 11.57
N ASN A 279 5.78 -20.68 10.25
CA ASN A 279 5.89 -22.00 9.61
C ASN A 279 7.36 -22.46 9.52
N ASP A 280 7.57 -23.74 9.23
CA ASP A 280 8.89 -24.39 9.25
C ASP A 280 9.91 -23.84 8.21
N LYS A 281 9.45 -23.02 7.25
CA LYS A 281 10.24 -22.39 6.19
C LYS A 281 10.28 -20.86 6.31
N SER A 282 9.98 -20.34 7.49
CA SER A 282 9.94 -18.89 7.74
C SER A 282 11.21 -18.39 8.43
N LEU A 283 11.46 -17.09 8.28
CA LEU A 283 12.59 -16.41 8.91
C LEU A 283 12.57 -16.57 10.43
N ILE A 284 11.41 -16.29 11.06
CA ILE A 284 11.29 -16.39 12.51
C ILE A 284 11.46 -17.83 12.99
N TYR A 285 10.91 -18.81 12.26
CA TYR A 285 11.11 -20.22 12.60
C TYR A 285 12.59 -20.61 12.53
N PHE A 286 13.31 -20.20 11.49
CA PHE A 286 14.74 -20.42 11.39
C PHE A 286 15.47 -19.84 12.61
N CYS A 287 15.23 -18.57 12.96
CA CYS A 287 15.89 -17.94 14.10
C CYS A 287 15.58 -18.61 15.45
N LEU A 288 14.36 -19.13 15.64
CA LEU A 288 13.98 -19.89 16.84
C LEU A 288 14.71 -21.25 16.95
N ASN A 289 15.06 -21.85 15.81
CA ASN A 289 15.53 -23.23 15.71
C ASN A 289 16.98 -23.39 15.23
N ALA A 290 17.69 -22.28 14.96
CA ALA A 290 19.07 -22.28 14.45
C ALA A 290 20.13 -22.79 15.45
N GLY A 291 19.74 -23.18 16.68
CA GLY A 291 20.67 -23.60 17.73
C GLY A 291 21.50 -22.45 18.34
N ASN A 292 21.25 -21.19 17.93
CA ASN A 292 21.89 -20.00 18.50
C ASN A 292 20.97 -19.34 19.53
N ALA A 293 21.45 -19.20 20.78
CA ALA A 293 20.65 -18.66 21.88
C ALA A 293 20.27 -17.18 21.69
N THR A 294 21.14 -16.38 21.07
CA THR A 294 20.88 -14.97 20.77
C THR A 294 19.79 -14.83 19.72
N LEU A 295 19.89 -15.52 18.58
CA LEU A 295 18.87 -15.51 17.53
C LEU A 295 17.53 -15.99 18.07
N LYS A 296 17.52 -17.04 18.89
CA LYS A 296 16.29 -17.54 19.52
C LYS A 296 15.64 -16.48 20.40
N THR A 297 16.41 -15.82 21.26
CA THR A 297 15.91 -14.78 22.16
C THR A 297 15.40 -13.58 21.37
N GLN A 298 16.14 -13.12 20.36
CA GLN A 298 15.73 -12.00 19.50
C GLN A 298 14.45 -12.32 18.71
N ALA A 299 14.33 -13.54 18.17
CA ALA A 299 13.11 -13.98 17.49
C ALA A 299 11.91 -13.97 18.44
N GLN A 300 12.06 -14.49 19.67
CA GLN A 300 11.00 -14.44 20.70
C GLN A 300 10.60 -12.99 21.04
N THR A 301 11.58 -12.08 21.15
CA THR A 301 11.32 -10.65 21.35
C THR A 301 10.52 -10.07 20.19
N VAL A 302 10.94 -10.32 18.94
CA VAL A 302 10.21 -9.86 17.74
C VAL A 302 8.76 -10.36 17.76
N GLN A 303 8.51 -11.63 18.09
CA GLN A 303 7.14 -12.16 18.19
C GLN A 303 6.32 -11.40 19.24
N SER A 304 6.88 -11.19 20.44
CA SER A 304 6.20 -10.47 21.50
C SER A 304 5.92 -9.01 21.16
N LYS A 305 6.87 -8.31 20.50
CA LYS A 305 6.71 -6.91 20.11
C LYS A 305 5.75 -6.75 18.93
N MET A 306 5.70 -7.72 18.02
CA MET A 306 4.73 -7.77 16.93
C MET A 306 3.30 -7.84 17.48
N ASP A 307 3.05 -8.75 18.43
CA ASP A 307 1.73 -8.89 19.04
C ASP A 307 1.35 -7.66 19.88
N ALA A 308 2.33 -7.02 20.54
CA ALA A 308 2.11 -5.79 21.28
C ALA A 308 1.75 -4.62 20.34
N ALA A 309 2.45 -4.44 19.22
CA ALA A 309 2.16 -3.40 18.23
C ALA A 309 0.76 -3.56 17.63
N LEU A 310 0.41 -4.77 17.16
CA LEU A 310 -0.93 -5.09 16.65
C LEU A 310 -2.02 -4.82 17.68
N SER A 311 -1.77 -5.17 18.95
CA SER A 311 -2.72 -4.94 20.05
C SER A 311 -2.88 -3.44 20.35
N SER A 312 -1.79 -2.68 20.36
CA SER A 312 -1.81 -1.23 20.60
C SER A 312 -2.53 -0.47 19.50
N ILE A 313 -2.27 -0.79 18.22
CA ILE A 313 -2.97 -0.19 17.08
C ILE A 313 -4.47 -0.48 17.17
N LYS A 314 -4.85 -1.75 17.40
CA LYS A 314 -6.25 -2.15 17.52
C LYS A 314 -6.98 -1.43 18.69
N ALA A 315 -6.24 -1.06 19.74
CA ALA A 315 -6.77 -0.35 20.89
C ALA A 315 -6.81 1.19 20.71
N MET A 316 -6.37 1.71 19.56
CA MET A 316 -6.45 3.14 19.26
C MET A 316 -7.88 3.64 19.28
N LYS A 317 -8.07 4.87 19.79
CA LYS A 317 -9.37 5.52 19.81
C LYS A 317 -9.81 5.85 18.37
N SER A 318 -10.94 5.29 17.97
CA SER A 318 -11.48 5.41 16.61
C SER A 318 -12.52 6.53 16.49
N PRO A 319 -12.63 7.20 15.32
CA PRO A 319 -11.68 7.12 14.19
C PRO A 319 -10.43 7.95 14.46
N PHE A 320 -9.29 7.54 13.90
CA PHE A 320 -8.02 8.26 14.04
C PHE A 320 -8.14 9.72 13.56
N ALA A 321 -8.82 9.95 12.44
CA ALA A 321 -9.08 11.29 11.89
C ALA A 321 -9.74 12.28 12.89
N LEU A 322 -10.42 11.80 13.93
CA LEU A 322 -11.04 12.64 14.97
C LEU A 322 -10.33 12.55 16.34
N ASN A 323 -9.38 11.64 16.48
CA ASN A 323 -8.76 11.29 17.77
C ASN A 323 -7.24 11.12 17.68
N TYR A 324 -6.59 11.69 16.67
CA TYR A 324 -5.16 11.47 16.39
C TYR A 324 -4.22 11.94 17.50
N THR A 325 -4.69 12.84 18.38
CA THR A 325 -3.95 13.31 19.57
C THR A 325 -4.23 12.48 20.83
N ASP A 326 -5.11 11.47 20.78
CA ASP A 326 -5.44 10.62 21.92
C ASP A 326 -4.20 9.83 22.38
N ALA A 327 -4.09 9.61 23.69
CA ALA A 327 -2.93 8.91 24.29
C ALA A 327 -2.74 7.48 23.75
N SER A 328 -3.77 6.86 23.17
CA SER A 328 -3.67 5.57 22.50
C SER A 328 -2.80 5.60 21.24
N ALA A 329 -2.74 6.72 20.50
CA ALA A 329 -1.84 6.87 19.36
C ALA A 329 -0.37 6.81 19.79
N LYS A 330 0.00 7.51 20.87
CA LYS A 330 1.36 7.42 21.43
C LYS A 330 1.75 6.01 21.86
N LYS A 331 0.82 5.27 22.46
CA LYS A 331 1.06 3.86 22.84
C LYS A 331 1.30 2.96 21.62
N ALA A 332 0.63 3.24 20.50
CA ALA A 332 0.87 2.53 19.25
C ALA A 332 2.26 2.87 18.67
N ILE A 333 2.63 4.15 18.62
CA ILE A 333 3.97 4.62 18.20
C ILE A 333 5.05 3.91 19.03
N ASP A 334 4.94 3.94 20.36
CA ASP A 334 5.95 3.32 21.24
C ASP A 334 6.10 1.81 20.99
N ALA A 335 4.98 1.11 20.78
CA ALA A 335 5.02 -0.33 20.49
C ALA A 335 5.64 -0.65 19.13
N LEU A 336 5.44 0.22 18.13
CA LEU A 336 6.05 0.10 16.80
C LEU A 336 7.55 0.37 16.84
N GLU A 337 7.99 1.40 17.56
CA GLU A 337 9.42 1.70 17.76
C GLU A 337 10.15 0.55 18.45
N GLU A 338 9.53 -0.07 19.47
CA GLU A 338 10.08 -1.27 20.11
C GLU A 338 10.15 -2.48 19.17
N LEU A 339 9.16 -2.62 18.28
CA LEU A 339 9.18 -3.67 17.25
C LEU A 339 10.30 -3.43 16.24
N ASP A 340 10.45 -2.21 15.71
CA ASP A 340 11.53 -1.86 14.78
C ASP A 340 12.90 -2.14 15.40
N GLY A 341 13.14 -1.68 16.63
CA GLY A 341 14.39 -1.93 17.34
C GLY A 341 14.68 -3.43 17.56
N SER A 342 13.65 -4.25 17.77
CA SER A 342 13.81 -5.70 17.89
C SER A 342 14.19 -6.37 16.56
N LEU A 343 13.64 -5.90 15.44
CA LEU A 343 13.97 -6.36 14.09
C LEU A 343 15.37 -5.90 13.67
N GLU A 344 15.77 -4.68 14.05
CA GLU A 344 17.13 -4.20 13.86
C GLU A 344 18.17 -5.12 14.50
N ALA A 345 17.96 -5.47 15.78
CA ALA A 345 18.87 -6.33 16.52
C ALA A 345 18.95 -7.75 15.91
N LEU A 346 17.80 -8.31 15.51
CA LEU A 346 17.74 -9.61 14.83
C LEU A 346 18.48 -9.57 13.49
N GLY A 347 18.20 -8.56 12.66
CA GLY A 347 18.84 -8.38 11.35
C GLY A 347 20.35 -8.17 11.46
N ALA A 348 20.81 -7.36 12.42
CA ALA A 348 22.23 -7.17 12.69
C ALA A 348 22.94 -8.48 13.07
N THR A 349 22.28 -9.33 13.86
CA THR A 349 22.82 -10.64 14.24
C THR A 349 22.84 -11.62 13.06
N LEU A 350 21.80 -11.63 12.22
CA LEU A 350 21.78 -12.46 11.02
C LEU A 350 22.88 -12.06 10.03
N LYS A 351 23.15 -10.75 9.86
CA LYS A 351 24.21 -10.25 8.98
C LYS A 351 25.61 -10.80 9.35
N THR A 352 25.85 -11.21 10.59
CA THR A 352 27.15 -11.81 10.99
C THR A 352 27.37 -13.21 10.41
N TYR A 353 26.34 -13.84 9.82
CA TYR A 353 26.43 -15.16 9.20
C TYR A 353 26.74 -15.11 7.70
N ALA A 354 27.08 -13.94 7.15
CA ALA A 354 27.46 -13.80 5.75
C ALA A 354 28.55 -14.83 5.34
N GLY A 355 28.30 -15.55 4.25
CA GLY A 355 29.19 -16.61 3.74
C GLY A 355 29.07 -17.97 4.45
N ASN A 356 28.28 -18.09 5.53
CA ASN A 356 28.02 -19.37 6.17
C ASN A 356 27.12 -20.24 5.29
N GLN A 357 27.67 -21.35 4.79
CA GLN A 357 26.98 -22.22 3.81
C GLN A 357 25.68 -22.84 4.34
N ALA A 358 25.61 -23.17 5.63
CA ALA A 358 24.40 -23.75 6.21
C ALA A 358 23.28 -22.70 6.30
N VAL A 359 23.61 -21.46 6.68
CA VAL A 359 22.66 -20.34 6.73
C VAL A 359 22.20 -19.98 5.32
N GLU A 360 23.12 -19.87 4.35
CA GLU A 360 22.79 -19.61 2.94
C GLU A 360 21.80 -20.66 2.38
N ALA A 361 22.02 -21.94 2.69
CA ALA A 361 21.10 -23.01 2.27
C ALA A 361 19.70 -22.87 2.90
N GLN A 362 19.59 -22.46 4.16
CA GLN A 362 18.30 -22.20 4.81
C GLN A 362 17.62 -20.95 4.26
N CYS A 363 18.37 -19.86 4.08
CA CYS A 363 17.89 -18.64 3.45
C CYS A 363 17.29 -18.89 2.07
N LYS A 364 17.88 -19.79 1.26
CA LYS A 364 17.31 -20.19 -0.02
C LYS A 364 15.89 -20.78 0.12
N VAL A 365 15.67 -21.63 1.13
CA VAL A 365 14.36 -22.22 1.42
C VAL A 365 13.37 -21.15 1.90
N ILE A 366 13.84 -20.25 2.77
CA ILE A 366 13.04 -19.14 3.29
C ILE A 366 12.61 -18.21 2.15
N ASN A 367 13.53 -17.82 1.27
CA ASN A 367 13.26 -16.92 0.15
C ASN A 367 12.25 -17.53 -0.84
N ALA A 368 12.39 -18.82 -1.15
CA ALA A 368 11.41 -19.53 -1.98
C ALA A 368 10.02 -19.55 -1.34
N ASN A 369 9.94 -19.87 -0.05
CA ASN A 369 8.69 -19.87 0.68
C ASN A 369 8.07 -18.46 0.76
N TYR A 370 8.89 -17.44 1.00
CA TYR A 370 8.45 -16.05 1.10
C TYR A 370 7.81 -15.57 -0.21
N VAL A 371 8.48 -15.80 -1.34
CA VAL A 371 7.93 -15.46 -2.66
C VAL A 371 6.62 -16.21 -2.92
N ASP A 372 6.63 -17.54 -2.77
CA ASP A 372 5.51 -18.37 -3.23
C ASP A 372 4.29 -18.36 -2.29
N ASN A 373 4.50 -18.16 -0.99
CA ASN A 373 3.45 -18.26 0.04
C ASN A 373 3.10 -16.95 0.74
N VAL A 374 3.89 -15.89 0.54
CA VAL A 374 3.56 -14.54 1.03
C VAL A 374 3.31 -13.63 -0.17
N ILE A 375 4.35 -13.25 -0.90
CA ILE A 375 4.25 -12.18 -1.92
C ILE A 375 3.23 -12.55 -3.01
N VAL A 376 3.42 -13.68 -3.69
CA VAL A 376 2.56 -14.07 -4.82
C VAL A 376 1.11 -14.27 -4.37
N LYS A 377 0.89 -14.80 -3.16
CA LYS A 377 -0.46 -14.98 -2.61
C LYS A 377 -1.12 -13.66 -2.25
N THR A 378 -0.40 -12.76 -1.58
CA THR A 378 -0.90 -11.42 -1.26
C THR A 378 -1.24 -10.64 -2.52
N TYR A 379 -0.34 -10.58 -3.51
CA TYR A 379 -0.61 -9.88 -4.76
C TYR A 379 -1.67 -10.55 -5.63
N THR A 380 -1.82 -11.88 -5.55
CA THR A 380 -2.95 -12.56 -6.20
C THR A 380 -4.28 -12.12 -5.59
N ALA A 381 -4.39 -12.14 -4.27
CA ALA A 381 -5.60 -11.69 -3.59
C ALA A 381 -5.86 -10.20 -3.85
N LEU A 382 -4.83 -9.35 -3.75
CA LEU A 382 -4.91 -7.92 -4.09
C LEU A 382 -5.47 -7.71 -5.50
N CYS A 383 -4.91 -8.41 -6.50
CA CYS A 383 -5.34 -8.29 -7.88
C CYS A 383 -6.80 -8.73 -8.09
N ASP A 384 -7.20 -9.85 -7.47
CA ASP A 384 -8.60 -10.30 -7.49
C ASP A 384 -9.54 -9.27 -6.87
N GLN A 385 -9.18 -8.72 -5.71
CA GLN A 385 -10.03 -7.75 -5.02
C GLN A 385 -10.08 -6.39 -5.71
N ALA A 386 -9.00 -5.96 -6.37
CA ALA A 386 -8.98 -4.76 -7.21
C ALA A 386 -9.86 -4.93 -8.47
N GLU A 387 -9.85 -6.12 -9.08
CA GLU A 387 -10.76 -6.41 -10.20
C GLU A 387 -12.23 -6.37 -9.78
N ILE A 388 -12.56 -6.95 -8.61
CA ILE A 388 -13.91 -6.90 -8.04
C ILE A 388 -14.30 -5.45 -7.69
N LEU A 389 -13.38 -4.64 -7.16
CA LEU A 389 -13.61 -3.22 -6.91
C LEU A 389 -13.99 -2.48 -8.19
N TYR A 390 -13.21 -2.64 -9.25
CA TYR A 390 -13.50 -2.07 -10.56
C TYR A 390 -14.88 -2.51 -11.08
N LYS A 391 -15.22 -3.80 -10.96
CA LYS A 391 -16.53 -4.33 -11.37
C LYS A 391 -17.68 -3.72 -10.54
N ASN A 392 -17.51 -3.57 -9.24
CA ASN A 392 -18.51 -2.97 -8.35
C ASN A 392 -18.73 -1.49 -8.66
N ILE A 393 -17.65 -0.72 -8.87
CA ILE A 393 -17.74 0.68 -9.28
C ILE A 393 -18.52 0.81 -10.59
N LYS A 394 -18.22 -0.03 -11.60
CA LYS A 394 -18.97 -0.03 -12.87
C LYS A 394 -20.45 -0.41 -12.72
N ASN A 395 -20.82 -1.14 -11.69
CA ASN A 395 -22.20 -1.52 -11.44
C ASN A 395 -23.01 -0.40 -10.78
N ILE A 396 -22.40 0.73 -10.39
CA ILE A 396 -23.14 1.88 -9.86
C ILE A 396 -24.17 2.38 -10.87
N LYS A 397 -23.86 2.39 -12.18
CA LYS A 397 -24.77 2.80 -13.27
C LYS A 397 -25.56 1.68 -13.95
N LYS A 398 -25.41 0.42 -13.53
CA LYS A 398 -26.17 -0.70 -14.10
C LYS A 398 -27.42 -0.95 -13.28
#